data_AF-A0A6A8D783-F1
#
_entry.id   AF-A0A6A8D783-F1
#
_cell.length_a   1.000
_cell.length_b   1.000
_cell.length_c   1.000
_cell.angle_alpha   90.00
_cell.angle_beta   90.00
_cell.angle_gamma   90.00
#
_symmetry.space_group_name_H-M   'P 1'
#
loop_
_entity.id
_entity.type
_entity.pdbx_description
1 polymer ?
#
loop_
_entity_poly.entity_id
_entity_poly.type
_entity_poly.pdbx_seq_one_letter_code
_entity_poly.pdbx_strand_id
1 'polypeptide(L)' 'MDMKKEGVTHNVEAGDKIHFEGNNGKVIKLLENSIIVEYFNNETEDIDRTVLTKEEYTKK' A
#
# COMPACT_ATOMS: atom_id res chain seq x y z
N MET A 1 29.62 14.56 -1.70
CA MET A 1 28.40 14.32 -0.90
C MET A 1 27.78 13.05 -1.41
N ASP A 2 28.07 11.94 -0.77
CA ASP A 2 27.53 10.63 -1.09
C ASP A 2 26.02 10.63 -0.81
N MET A 3 25.21 10.72 -1.86
CA MET A 3 23.80 10.37 -1.79
C MET A 3 23.71 8.86 -1.59
N LYS A 4 23.87 8.41 -0.34
CA LYS A 4 23.17 7.20 0.10
C LYS A 4 21.69 7.54 -0.01
N LYS A 5 21.06 7.19 -1.13
CA LYS A 5 19.60 6.96 -1.13
C LYS A 5 19.44 5.67 -0.33
N GLU A 6 19.53 5.81 1.00
CA GLU A 6 19.10 4.82 1.96
C GLU A 6 17.75 4.30 1.46
N GLY A 7 17.65 2.98 1.33
CA GLY A 7 16.46 2.30 0.86
C GLY A 7 15.27 2.93 1.55
N VAL A 8 14.43 3.57 0.76
CA VAL A 8 13.33 4.37 1.27
C VAL A 8 12.46 3.42 2.08
N THR A 9 12.61 3.48 3.40
CA THR A 9 11.76 2.75 4.32
C THR A 9 10.49 3.58 4.36
N HIS A 10 9.64 3.44 3.33
CA HIS A 10 8.30 3.99 3.36
C HIS A 10 7.61 3.29 4.54
N ASN A 11 7.58 3.96 5.68
CA ASN A 11 6.58 3.66 6.71
C ASN A 11 5.25 3.96 6.03
N VAL A 12 4.53 2.91 5.65
CA VAL A 12 3.21 3.06 5.06
C VAL A 12 2.29 3.62 6.14
N GLU A 13 1.59 4.71 5.82
CA GLU A 13 0.67 5.37 6.73
C GLU A 13 -0.79 5.19 6.30
N ALA A 14 -1.73 5.32 7.23
CA ALA A 14 -3.15 5.35 6.88
C ALA A 14 -3.43 6.63 6.09
N GLY A 15 -4.03 6.48 4.91
CA GLY A 15 -4.24 7.55 3.95
C GLY A 15 -3.33 7.49 2.74
N ASP A 16 -2.25 6.70 2.80
CA ASP A 16 -1.32 6.53 1.69
C ASP A 16 -1.99 5.88 0.49
N LYS A 17 -1.59 6.33 -0.70
CA LYS A 17 -1.97 5.68 -1.96
C LYS A 17 -0.93 4.63 -2.28
N ILE A 18 -1.39 3.41 -2.56
CA ILE A 18 -0.54 2.32 -3.00
C ILE A 18 -0.97 1.83 -4.37
N HIS A 19 -0.04 1.24 -5.10
CA HIS A 19 -0.31 0.58 -6.37
C HIS A 19 0.10 -0.88 -6.25
N PHE A 20 -0.85 -1.80 -6.37
CA PHE A 20 -0.63 -3.22 -6.20
C PHE A 20 -1.36 -3.99 -7.29
N GLU A 21 -0.65 -4.90 -7.96
CA GLU A 21 -1.18 -5.72 -9.07
C GLU A 21 -1.97 -4.93 -10.14
N GLY A 22 -1.50 -3.73 -10.49
CA GLY A 22 -2.14 -2.88 -11.50
C GLY A 22 -3.29 -2.02 -10.95
N ASN A 23 -3.69 -2.19 -9.69
CA ASN A 23 -4.78 -1.46 -9.07
C ASN A 23 -4.26 -0.35 -8.15
N ASN A 24 -4.92 0.81 -8.21
CA ASN A 24 -4.66 1.91 -7.27
C ASN A 24 -5.55 1.74 -6.05
N GLY A 25 -4.92 1.57 -4.90
CA GLY A 25 -5.59 1.44 -3.62
C GLY A 25 -5.21 2.57 -2.66
N LYS A 26 -5.99 2.70 -1.59
CA LYS A 26 -5.71 3.60 -0.48
C LYS A 26 -5.65 2.83 0.82
N VAL A 27 -4.60 3.06 1.60
CA VAL A 27 -4.48 2.47 2.93
C VAL A 27 -5.53 3.10 3.83
N ILE A 28 -6.44 2.28 4.35
CA ILE A 28 -7.47 2.72 5.28
C ILE A 28 -7.12 2.39 6.73
N LYS A 29 -6.23 1.41 6.94
CA LYS A 29 -5.83 0.99 8.28
C LYS A 29 -4.44 0.36 8.30
N LEU A 30 -3.69 0.65 9.35
CA LEU A 30 -2.43 -0.01 9.67
C LEU A 30 -2.66 -1.05 10.76
N LEU A 31 -2.02 -2.19 10.61
CA LEU A 31 -1.92 -3.25 11.59
C LEU A 31 -0.42 -3.46 11.88
N GLU A 32 -0.09 -4.21 12.93
CA GLU A 32 1.30 -4.38 13.37
C GLU A 32 2.22 -4.94 12.27
N ASN A 33 1.71 -5.88 11.45
CA ASN A 33 2.47 -6.54 10.38
C ASN A 33 1.74 -6.54 9.03
N SER A 34 0.68 -5.75 8.89
CA SER A 34 -0.12 -5.69 7.67
C SER A 34 -0.81 -4.34 7.53
N ILE A 35 -1.32 -4.07 6.34
CA ILE A 35 -2.10 -2.88 6.03
C ILE A 35 -3.41 -3.32 5.39
N ILE A 36 -4.47 -2.57 5.65
CA ILE A 36 -5.74 -2.74 4.94
C ILE A 36 -5.81 -1.68 3.86
N VAL A 37 -5.98 -2.14 2.64
CA VAL A 37 -6.02 -1.32 1.44
C VAL A 37 -7.41 -1.42 0.85
N GLU A 38 -7.96 -0.28 0.52
CA GLU A 38 -9.22 -0.15 -0.19
C GLU A 38 -8.92 0.16 -1.66
N TYR A 39 -9.25 -0.77 -2.56
CA TYR A 39 -9.18 -0.58 -4.00
C TYR A 39 -10.52 -0.11 -4.51
N PHE A 40 -10.51 1.04 -5.17
CA PHE A 40 -11.71 1.58 -5.76
C PHE A 40 -11.80 1.12 -7.22
N ASN A 41 -12.72 0.22 -7.52
CA ASN A 41 -12.95 -0.21 -8.88
C ASN A 41 -13.90 0.76 -9.58
N ASN A 42 -13.34 1.66 -10.39
CA ASN A 42 -14.13 2.64 -11.15
C ASN A 42 -15.07 1.99 -12.19
N GLU A 43 -14.83 0.74 -12.60
CA GLU A 43 -15.65 0.09 -13.63
C GLU A 43 -16.92 -0.52 -13.05
N THR A 44 -16.87 -1.03 -11.82
CA THR A 44 -18.00 -1.70 -11.15
C THR A 44 -18.60 -0.89 -10.01
N GLU A 45 -18.04 0.30 -9.71
CA GLU A 45 -18.37 1.11 -8.53
C GLU A 45 -18.20 0.34 -7.20
N ASP A 46 -17.43 -0.75 -7.25
CA ASP A 46 -17.25 -1.68 -6.15
C ASP A 46 -15.98 -1.33 -5.37
N ILE A 47 -16.04 -1.57 -4.07
CA ILE A 47 -14.96 -1.26 -3.14
C ILE A 47 -14.40 -2.58 -2.64
N ASP A 48 -13.23 -2.96 -3.15
CA ASP A 48 -12.53 -4.14 -2.67
C ASP A 48 -11.59 -3.78 -1.52
N ARG A 49 -11.52 -4.64 -0.51
CA ARG A 49 -10.63 -4.45 0.64
C ARG A 49 -9.72 -5.65 0.77
N THR A 50 -8.44 -5.41 0.52
CA THR A 50 -7.42 -6.43 0.66
C THR A 50 -6.53 -6.12 1.86
N VAL A 51 -6.13 -7.18 2.57
CA VAL A 51 -5.10 -7.08 3.60
C VAL A 51 -3.77 -7.46 2.97
N LEU A 52 -2.83 -6.52 2.93
CA LEU A 52 -1.46 -6.80 2.48
C LEU A 52 -0.57 -6.95 3.70
N THR A 53 0.14 -8.07 3.77
CA THR A 53 1.20 -8.28 4.76
C THR A 53 2.41 -7.41 4.44
N LYS A 54 3.23 -7.14 5.46
CA LYS A 54 4.49 -6.40 5.29
C LYS A 54 5.36 -6.97 4.18
N GLU A 55 5.40 -8.27 4.01
CA GLU A 55 6.15 -8.92 2.94
C GLU A 55 5.60 -8.62 1.54
N GLU A 56 4.28 -8.48 1.39
CA GLU A 56 3.63 -8.24 0.09
C GLU A 56 3.83 -6.81 -0.42
N TYR A 57 3.67 -5.80 0.45
CA TYR A 57 3.84 -4.40 0.02
C TYR A 57 5.29 -3.91 0.10
N THR A 58 6.21 -4.70 0.66
CA THR A 58 7.67 -4.40 0.64
C THR A 58 8.46 -5.19 -0.40
N LYS A 59 7.88 -6.22 -1.02
CA LYS A 59 8.43 -6.87 -2.22
C LYS A 59 8.42 -5.90 -3.39
N LYS A 60 9.52 -5.18 -3.57
CA LYS A 60 9.79 -4.30 -4.71
C LYS A 60 11.02 -4.76 -5.46
#